data_AF-A0A932JE55-F1
#
_entry.id   AF-A0A932JE55-F1
#
_cell.length_a   1.000
_cell.length_b   1.000
_cell.length_c   1.000
_cell.angle_alpha   90.00
_cell.angle_beta   90.00
_cell.angle_gamma   90.00
#
_symmetry.space_group_name_H-M   'P 1'
#
loop_
_entity.id
_entity.type
_entity.pdbx_description
1 polymer ?
#
loop_
_entity_poly.entity_id
_entity_poly.type
_entity_poly.pdbx_seq_one_letter_code
_entity_poly.pdbx_strand_id
1 'polypeptide(L)'
;MTQPDSPNPDNDAETTRPSEPVWSFRGYQMRPAEFNTAMVHFYRGEIQRSNAWRTRLDTTTNWAVVAAGAAISFALSDPNHHYGVIILDTLLVTLFLWIEARRYRYYELWSYRVRLMETDFFAAMLVPPFSPSADWAESLAESLLHPDFPISMWEAFGRRFRRNYMWIFFILAAAWVLKSFLHPVPAISLTEFIERSALGPVPGWAMLVAGLIYNGALFLIGFGTAGLSQATGEVLPKWGEFPILSNLWRAMEVSETISETRSSTRASQRPGRKRQQLLALVISARPQEVADSILKELKRGVTALHGKGMYARQERDVLMIAVTVTEMPQLKALVKAQDPNAFIIVAPAQEILGRGFQSLNE
;
A
#
# COMPACT_ATOMS: atom_id res chain seq x y z
N MET A 1 38.29 23.89 -65.05
CA MET A 1 36.84 24.07 -64.87
C MET A 1 36.40 23.14 -63.76
N THR A 2 36.40 23.63 -62.52
CA THR A 2 35.86 22.95 -61.34
C THR A 2 34.58 23.67 -60.96
N GLN A 3 33.45 22.98 -61.15
CA GLN A 3 32.13 23.46 -60.78
C GLN A 3 31.99 23.36 -59.25
N PRO A 4 31.44 24.36 -58.54
CA PRO A 4 31.20 24.23 -57.11
C PRO A 4 29.96 23.35 -56.88
N ASP A 5 30.09 22.35 -56.01
CA ASP A 5 28.97 21.56 -55.52
C ASP A 5 27.91 22.47 -54.91
N SER A 6 26.67 22.31 -55.36
CA SER A 6 25.50 22.99 -54.83
C SER A 6 25.10 22.31 -53.52
N PRO A 7 24.77 23.06 -52.45
CA PRO A 7 24.35 22.45 -51.20
C PRO A 7 22.97 21.82 -51.41
N ASN A 8 22.87 20.51 -51.12
CA ASN A 8 21.63 19.75 -51.11
C ASN A 8 20.68 20.31 -50.03
N PRO A 9 19.51 20.88 -50.38
CA PRO A 9 18.62 21.51 -49.41
C PRO A 9 17.86 20.53 -48.52
N ASP A 10 17.97 19.21 -48.77
CA ASP A 10 17.17 18.20 -48.08
C ASP A 10 17.79 17.66 -46.76
N ASN A 11 19.04 18.00 -46.45
CA ASN A 11 19.70 17.53 -45.21
C ASN A 11 19.46 18.43 -43.98
N ASP A 12 18.93 19.64 -44.15
CA ASP A 12 18.70 20.58 -43.06
C ASP A 12 17.27 20.52 -42.49
N ALA A 13 16.39 19.71 -43.08
CA ALA A 13 14.98 19.65 -42.71
C ALA A 13 14.65 18.62 -41.59
N GLU A 14 15.58 17.73 -41.23
CA GLU A 14 15.30 16.65 -40.27
C GLU A 14 15.68 16.96 -38.81
N THR A 15 16.37 18.07 -38.54
CA THR A 15 16.92 18.36 -37.20
C THR A 15 16.04 19.21 -36.27
N THR A 16 14.82 19.59 -36.68
CA THR A 16 13.95 20.44 -35.83
C THR A 16 12.46 20.11 -35.95
N ARG A 17 12.05 18.85 -35.76
CA ARG A 17 10.69 18.63 -35.25
C ARG A 17 10.71 18.99 -33.76
N PRO A 18 10.08 20.09 -33.31
CA PRO A 18 10.00 20.37 -31.88
C PRO A 18 9.32 19.16 -31.24
N SER A 19 10.04 18.49 -30.33
CA SER A 19 9.53 17.33 -29.60
C SER A 19 8.16 17.69 -29.03
N GLU A 20 7.10 17.00 -29.47
CA GLU A 20 5.74 17.30 -29.04
C GLU A 20 5.68 17.32 -27.51
N PRO A 21 4.99 18.31 -26.92
CA PRO A 21 4.92 18.43 -25.48
C PRO A 21 4.23 17.20 -24.87
N VAL A 22 4.88 16.59 -23.88
CA VAL A 22 4.41 15.36 -23.22
C VAL A 22 3.31 15.67 -22.18
N TRP A 23 3.29 16.91 -21.69
CA TRP A 23 2.33 17.34 -20.68
C TRP A 23 2.00 18.83 -20.84
N SER A 24 0.74 19.20 -20.55
CA SER A 24 0.34 20.60 -20.44
C SER A 24 -0.42 20.87 -19.15
N PHE A 25 -0.10 21.98 -18.47
CA PHE A 25 -0.76 22.38 -17.23
C PHE A 25 -0.88 23.90 -17.16
N ARG A 26 -2.12 24.40 -17.07
CA ARG A 26 -2.42 25.84 -17.00
C ARG A 26 -1.73 26.67 -18.09
N GLY A 27 -1.59 26.13 -19.30
CA GLY A 27 -0.94 26.79 -20.44
C GLY A 27 0.58 26.60 -20.54
N TYR A 28 1.23 26.00 -19.53
CA TYR A 28 2.63 25.58 -19.64
C TYR A 28 2.71 24.22 -20.35
N GLN A 29 3.65 24.07 -21.27
CA GLN A 29 3.92 22.83 -22.00
C GLN A 29 5.28 22.27 -21.55
N MET A 30 5.32 21.02 -21.08
CA MET A 30 6.57 20.36 -20.70
C MET A 30 7.12 19.50 -21.84
N ARG A 31 8.39 19.70 -22.14
CA ARG A 31 9.18 18.85 -23.04
C ARG A 31 9.48 17.50 -22.37
N PRO A 32 9.76 16.42 -23.13
CA PRO A 32 10.13 15.13 -22.56
C PRO A 32 11.29 15.20 -21.55
N ALA A 33 12.30 16.03 -21.82
CA ALA A 33 13.44 16.22 -20.90
C ALA A 33 13.04 16.87 -19.56
N GLU A 34 12.10 17.81 -19.58
CA GLU A 34 11.61 18.49 -18.37
C GLU A 34 10.75 17.54 -17.54
N PHE A 35 9.89 16.74 -18.20
CA PHE A 35 9.10 15.69 -17.56
C PHE A 35 10.00 14.65 -16.88
N ASN A 36 11.01 14.15 -17.59
CA ASN A 36 11.98 13.20 -17.04
C ASN A 36 12.72 13.79 -15.83
N THR A 37 13.14 15.05 -15.92
CA THR A 37 13.79 15.76 -14.81
C THR A 37 12.88 15.86 -13.59
N ALA A 38 11.62 16.26 -13.77
CA ALA A 38 10.62 16.31 -12.71
C ALA A 38 10.41 14.94 -12.06
N MET A 39 10.36 13.86 -12.87
CA MET A 39 10.16 12.50 -12.37
C MET A 39 11.35 11.99 -11.56
N VAL A 40 12.57 12.27 -12.00
CA VAL A 40 13.79 11.94 -11.22
C VAL A 40 13.80 12.67 -9.88
N HIS A 41 13.46 13.96 -9.84
CA HIS A 41 13.38 14.71 -8.58
C HIS A 41 12.27 14.21 -7.66
N PHE A 42 11.10 13.87 -8.22
CA PHE A 42 10.01 13.29 -7.46
C PHE A 42 10.40 11.94 -6.85
N TYR A 43 11.00 11.05 -7.64
CA TYR A 43 11.50 9.75 -7.17
C TYR A 43 12.53 9.90 -6.04
N ARG A 44 13.50 10.81 -6.19
CA ARG A 44 14.47 11.13 -5.13
C ARG A 44 13.79 11.61 -3.85
N GLY A 45 12.78 12.48 -3.98
CA GLY A 45 11.99 12.96 -2.85
C GLY A 45 11.22 11.85 -2.13
N GLU A 46 10.61 10.92 -2.87
CA GLU A 46 9.87 9.78 -2.29
C GLU A 46 10.82 8.76 -1.63
N ILE A 47 11.99 8.48 -2.23
CA ILE A 47 13.04 7.66 -1.61
C ILE A 47 13.53 8.30 -0.30
N GLN A 48 13.79 9.61 -0.30
CA GLN A 48 14.25 10.31 0.91
C GLN A 48 13.21 10.24 2.03
N ARG A 49 11.91 10.41 1.71
CA ARG A 49 10.81 10.24 2.68
C ARG A 49 10.76 8.80 3.19
N SER A 50 10.79 7.82 2.31
CA SER A 50 10.79 6.40 2.66
C SER A 50 11.95 6.05 3.61
N ASN A 51 13.17 6.50 3.30
CA ASN A 51 14.34 6.31 4.15
C ASN A 51 14.19 6.99 5.52
N ALA A 52 13.71 8.24 5.56
CA ALA A 52 13.49 8.95 6.83
C ALA A 52 12.48 8.23 7.74
N TRP A 53 11.41 7.67 7.15
CA TRP A 53 10.43 6.89 7.89
C TRP A 53 10.95 5.51 8.30
N ARG A 54 11.78 4.86 7.47
CA ARG A 54 12.49 3.63 7.85
C ARG A 54 13.34 3.84 9.09
N THR A 55 14.20 4.87 9.13
CA THR A 55 15.04 5.16 10.31
C THR A 55 14.22 5.40 11.58
N ARG A 56 13.06 6.06 11.46
CA ARG A 56 12.15 6.31 12.59
C ARG A 56 11.46 5.04 13.12
N LEU A 57 11.33 4.00 12.30
CA LEU A 57 10.81 2.70 12.70
C LEU A 57 11.84 1.92 13.52
N ASP A 58 13.09 1.92 13.10
CA ASP A 58 14.16 1.19 13.81
C ASP A 58 14.38 1.78 15.21
N THR A 59 14.22 3.10 15.35
CA THR A 59 14.38 3.80 16.63
C THR A 59 13.42 3.30 17.71
N THR A 60 12.15 3.03 17.40
CA THR A 60 11.16 2.59 18.41
C THR A 60 11.41 1.17 18.88
N THR A 61 11.79 0.26 17.98
CA THR A 61 12.16 -1.11 18.37
C THR A 61 13.40 -1.09 19.25
N ASN A 62 14.40 -0.26 18.93
CA ASN A 62 15.61 -0.11 19.76
C ASN A 62 15.27 0.36 21.18
N TRP A 63 14.39 1.36 21.34
CA TRP A 63 13.93 1.80 22.65
C TRP A 63 13.16 0.72 23.42
N ALA A 64 12.37 -0.10 22.73
CA ALA A 64 11.69 -1.23 23.35
C ALA A 64 12.67 -2.28 23.88
N VAL A 65 13.71 -2.62 23.12
CA VAL A 65 14.76 -3.57 23.55
C VAL A 65 15.55 -3.02 24.73
N VAL A 66 15.95 -1.73 24.69
CA VAL A 66 16.69 -1.08 25.79
C VAL A 66 15.84 -1.02 27.06
N ALA A 67 14.56 -0.64 26.96
CA ALA A 67 13.64 -0.60 28.09
C ALA A 67 13.46 -1.98 28.72
N ALA A 68 13.22 -3.01 27.89
CA ALA A 68 13.11 -4.40 28.34
C ALA A 68 14.38 -4.90 29.05
N GLY A 69 15.55 -4.66 28.45
CA GLY A 69 16.83 -5.03 29.06
C GLY A 69 17.07 -4.33 30.39
N ALA A 70 16.77 -3.03 30.48
CA ALA A 70 16.90 -2.24 31.70
C ALA A 70 15.93 -2.70 32.80
N ALA A 71 14.66 -2.94 32.46
CA ALA A 71 13.63 -3.41 33.38
C ALA A 71 13.96 -4.79 33.94
N ILE A 72 14.40 -5.72 33.09
CA ILE A 72 14.83 -7.07 33.51
C ILE A 72 16.07 -6.98 34.41
N SER A 73 17.06 -6.20 34.01
CA SER A 73 18.31 -6.04 34.79
C SER A 73 18.02 -5.45 36.17
N PHE A 74 17.20 -4.40 36.24
CA PHE A 74 16.78 -3.79 37.51
C PHE A 74 15.96 -4.75 38.36
N ALA A 75 14.96 -5.43 37.78
CA ALA A 75 14.14 -6.37 38.53
C ALA A 75 14.93 -7.55 39.11
N LEU A 76 15.96 -8.03 38.40
CA LEU A 76 16.79 -9.15 38.82
C LEU A 76 17.99 -8.75 39.70
N SER A 77 18.38 -7.48 39.76
CA SER A 77 19.58 -7.04 40.48
C SER A 77 19.49 -7.14 42.00
N ASP A 78 18.29 -7.07 42.56
CA ASP A 78 18.05 -7.15 44.00
C ASP A 78 16.87 -8.10 44.30
N PRO A 79 17.01 -9.01 45.28
CA PRO A 79 15.91 -9.86 45.73
C PRO A 79 14.66 -9.07 46.17
N ASN A 80 14.82 -7.86 46.70
CA ASN A 80 13.72 -7.01 47.19
C ASN A 80 13.00 -6.22 46.08
N HIS A 81 13.54 -6.17 44.86
CA HIS A 81 12.84 -5.52 43.76
C HIS A 81 11.63 -6.33 43.32
N HIS A 82 10.47 -5.66 43.32
CA HIS A 82 9.20 -6.27 42.92
C HIS A 82 9.20 -6.57 41.42
N TYR A 83 8.67 -7.73 41.02
CA TYR A 83 8.45 -8.10 39.60
C TYR A 83 7.43 -7.20 38.87
N GLY A 84 6.83 -6.23 39.58
CA GLY A 84 5.90 -5.23 39.06
C GLY A 84 6.52 -4.36 37.97
N VAL A 85 7.83 -4.15 38.04
CA VAL A 85 8.58 -3.37 37.05
C VAL A 85 8.52 -4.03 35.66
N ILE A 86 8.58 -5.37 35.58
CA ILE A 86 8.52 -6.09 34.30
C ILE A 86 7.11 -5.98 33.67
N ILE A 87 6.06 -5.96 34.50
CA ILE A 87 4.68 -5.74 34.03
C ILE A 87 4.52 -4.33 33.47
N LEU A 88 5.02 -3.33 34.20
CA LEU A 88 5.00 -1.92 33.74
C LEU A 88 5.74 -1.77 32.41
N ASP A 89 6.93 -2.38 32.29
CA ASP A 89 7.72 -2.36 31.06
C ASP A 89 7.02 -3.09 29.91
N THR A 90 6.34 -4.20 30.17
CA THR A 90 5.53 -4.91 29.16
C THR A 90 4.44 -3.99 28.57
N LEU A 91 3.80 -3.16 29.39
CA LEU A 91 2.83 -2.17 28.93
C LEU A 91 3.51 -1.04 28.12
N LEU A 92 4.70 -0.59 28.54
CA LEU A 92 5.50 0.40 27.81
C LEU A 92 5.94 -0.11 26.43
N VAL A 93 6.43 -1.35 26.34
CA VAL A 93 6.80 -2.00 25.09
C VAL A 93 5.60 -2.13 24.15
N THR A 94 4.40 -2.31 24.70
CA THR A 94 3.16 -2.37 23.92
C THR A 94 2.77 -1.01 23.35
N LEU A 95 2.99 0.06 24.11
CA LEU A 95 2.88 1.42 23.61
C LEU A 95 3.88 1.67 22.45
N PHE A 96 5.13 1.21 22.57
CA PHE A 96 6.10 1.30 21.49
C PHE A 96 5.67 0.52 20.25
N LEU A 97 5.17 -0.71 20.41
CA LEU A 97 4.60 -1.49 19.30
C LEU A 97 3.46 -0.73 18.62
N TRP A 98 2.56 -0.10 19.37
CA TRP A 98 1.46 0.69 18.82
C TRP A 98 1.95 1.93 18.04
N ILE A 99 2.89 2.68 18.62
CA ILE A 99 3.51 3.84 17.96
C ILE A 99 4.19 3.40 16.66
N GLU A 100 4.92 2.30 16.70
CA GLU A 100 5.65 1.77 15.56
C GLU A 100 4.70 1.23 14.48
N ALA A 101 3.64 0.53 14.85
CA ALA A 101 2.59 0.08 13.93
C ALA A 101 1.95 1.27 13.19
N ARG A 102 1.66 2.37 13.92
CA ARG A 102 1.18 3.60 13.29
C ARG A 102 2.19 4.14 12.29
N ARG A 103 3.47 4.27 12.69
CA ARG A 103 4.57 4.73 11.81
C ARG A 103 4.80 3.80 10.61
N TYR A 104 4.51 2.51 10.74
CA TYR A 104 4.72 1.53 9.68
C TYR A 104 3.70 1.73 8.55
N ARG A 105 2.44 2.08 8.87
CA ARG A 105 1.44 2.45 7.85
C ARG A 105 1.87 3.63 7.00
N TYR A 106 2.49 4.61 7.65
CA TYR A 106 3.10 5.75 7.00
C TYR A 106 4.20 5.23 6.06
N TYR A 107 5.23 4.55 6.57
CA TYR A 107 6.31 3.98 5.75
C TYR A 107 5.81 3.22 4.50
N GLU A 108 4.81 2.35 4.67
CA GLU A 108 4.20 1.59 3.57
C GLU A 108 3.62 2.47 2.47
N LEU A 109 3.03 3.63 2.79
CA LEU A 109 2.49 4.56 1.77
C LEU A 109 3.61 5.08 0.84
N TRP A 110 4.74 5.52 1.39
CA TRP A 110 5.84 6.01 0.54
C TRP A 110 6.59 4.88 -0.14
N SER A 111 6.79 3.74 0.53
CA SER A 111 7.39 2.55 -0.08
C SER A 111 6.54 2.06 -1.26
N TYR A 112 5.22 2.12 -1.16
CA TYR A 112 4.29 1.80 -2.24
C TYR A 112 4.46 2.74 -3.46
N ARG A 113 4.53 4.06 -3.25
CA ARG A 113 4.73 5.03 -4.34
C ARG A 113 6.07 4.86 -5.02
N VAL A 114 7.13 4.65 -4.25
CA VAL A 114 8.47 4.28 -4.76
C VAL A 114 8.36 3.02 -5.60
N ARG A 115 7.68 1.99 -5.11
CA ARG A 115 7.54 0.71 -5.81
C ARG A 115 6.80 0.83 -7.14
N LEU A 116 5.73 1.63 -7.19
CA LEU A 116 5.03 1.94 -8.45
C LEU A 116 5.98 2.55 -9.48
N MET A 117 6.80 3.52 -9.08
CA MET A 117 7.78 4.13 -9.98
C MET A 117 8.88 3.15 -10.39
N GLU A 118 9.39 2.34 -9.47
CA GLU A 118 10.41 1.33 -9.79
C GLU A 118 9.90 0.30 -10.81
N THR A 119 8.69 -0.25 -10.62
CA THR A 119 8.19 -1.33 -11.47
C THR A 119 7.60 -0.86 -12.77
N ASP A 120 6.88 0.26 -12.77
CA ASP A 120 6.12 0.67 -13.94
C ASP A 120 6.78 1.81 -14.72
N PHE A 121 7.65 2.62 -14.10
CA PHE A 121 8.41 3.65 -14.81
C PHE A 121 9.84 3.20 -15.12
N PHE A 122 10.64 2.88 -14.10
CA PHE A 122 12.06 2.58 -14.30
C PHE A 122 12.32 1.21 -14.91
N ALA A 123 11.64 0.15 -14.46
CA ALA A 123 11.86 -1.19 -15.03
C ALA A 123 11.42 -1.28 -16.51
N ALA A 124 10.33 -0.59 -16.87
CA ALA A 124 9.89 -0.49 -18.26
C ALA A 124 10.95 0.18 -19.17
N MET A 125 11.74 1.12 -18.66
CA MET A 125 12.83 1.73 -19.43
C MET A 125 14.02 0.79 -19.67
N LEU A 126 14.23 -0.21 -18.82
CA LEU A 126 15.43 -1.04 -18.84
C LEU A 126 15.33 -2.25 -19.78
N VAL A 127 14.13 -2.68 -20.19
CA VAL A 127 13.94 -3.87 -21.01
C VAL A 127 12.86 -3.63 -22.09
N PRO A 128 13.21 -3.59 -23.38
CA PRO A 128 12.21 -3.71 -24.46
C PRO A 128 11.63 -5.13 -24.49
N PRO A 129 10.32 -5.36 -24.70
CA PRO A 129 9.26 -4.43 -25.09
C PRO A 129 8.35 -4.01 -23.91
N PHE A 130 8.87 -3.93 -22.69
CA PHE A 130 8.06 -3.55 -21.54
C PHE A 130 7.68 -2.07 -21.64
N SER A 131 6.41 -1.79 -21.89
CA SER A 131 5.84 -0.46 -21.68
C SER A 131 5.30 -0.37 -20.25
N PRO A 132 5.30 0.82 -19.63
CA PRO A 132 4.58 1.03 -18.39
C PRO A 132 3.15 0.47 -18.52
N SER A 133 2.63 -0.19 -17.48
CA SER A 133 1.22 -0.59 -17.48
C SER A 133 0.36 0.64 -17.77
N ALA A 134 -0.68 0.58 -18.60
CA ALA A 134 -1.46 1.78 -18.99
C ALA A 134 -2.02 2.60 -17.81
N ASP A 135 -1.96 2.00 -16.63
CA ASP A 135 -2.65 2.32 -15.41
C ASP A 135 -1.75 2.89 -14.30
N TRP A 136 -0.42 2.86 -14.51
CA TRP A 136 0.55 3.19 -13.48
C TRP A 136 0.50 4.66 -13.06
N ALA A 137 0.40 5.57 -14.03
CA ALA A 137 0.39 7.01 -13.81
C ALA A 137 -0.88 7.43 -13.05
N GLU A 138 -2.01 6.78 -13.36
CA GLU A 138 -3.28 6.98 -12.65
C GLU A 138 -3.21 6.46 -11.21
N SER A 139 -2.63 5.28 -10.98
CA SER A 139 -2.46 4.72 -9.62
C SER A 139 -1.57 5.62 -8.74
N LEU A 140 -0.51 6.17 -9.32
CA LEU A 140 0.38 7.13 -8.66
C LEU A 140 -0.34 8.47 -8.40
N ALA A 141 -1.08 8.98 -9.39
CA ALA A 141 -1.85 10.21 -9.27
C ALA A 141 -2.97 10.10 -8.23
N GLU A 142 -3.72 8.99 -8.21
CA GLU A 142 -4.76 8.72 -7.20
C GLU A 142 -4.16 8.72 -5.80
N SER A 143 -3.04 8.01 -5.60
CA SER A 143 -2.31 8.00 -4.33
C SER A 143 -1.82 9.38 -3.90
N LEU A 144 -1.47 10.27 -4.84
CA LEU A 144 -1.05 11.64 -4.57
C LEU A 144 -2.23 12.57 -4.23
N LEU A 145 -3.35 12.44 -4.94
CA LEU A 145 -4.55 13.26 -4.76
C LEU A 145 -5.38 12.82 -3.55
N HIS A 146 -5.42 11.52 -3.29
CA HIS A 146 -6.19 10.87 -2.24
C HIS A 146 -5.27 9.93 -1.42
N PRO A 147 -4.47 10.50 -0.50
CA PRO A 147 -3.51 9.72 0.28
C PRO A 147 -4.22 8.84 1.33
N ASP A 148 -4.42 7.58 0.99
CA ASP A 148 -4.92 6.54 1.91
C ASP A 148 -3.81 5.62 2.37
N PHE A 149 -3.91 5.12 3.61
CA PHE A 149 -2.99 4.09 4.09
C PHE A 149 -3.27 2.75 3.41
N PRO A 150 -2.28 2.11 2.76
CA PRO A 150 -2.48 0.82 2.09
C PRO A 150 -2.84 -0.32 3.03
N ILE A 151 -2.46 -0.20 4.30
CA ILE A 151 -2.69 -1.21 5.34
C ILE A 151 -3.47 -0.64 6.52
N SER A 152 -4.31 -1.49 7.11
CA SER A 152 -5.06 -1.16 8.32
C SER A 152 -4.13 -1.06 9.55
N MET A 153 -4.63 -0.44 10.62
CA MET A 153 -3.88 -0.34 11.89
C MET A 153 -3.59 -1.72 12.51
N TRP A 154 -4.55 -2.63 12.44
CA TRP A 154 -4.42 -3.98 12.98
C TRP A 154 -3.48 -4.86 12.14
N GLU A 155 -3.51 -4.74 10.81
CA GLU A 155 -2.54 -5.40 9.93
C GLU A 155 -1.12 -4.91 10.22
N ALA A 156 -0.93 -3.59 10.38
CA ALA A 156 0.37 -3.01 10.74
C ALA A 156 0.86 -3.52 12.10
N PHE A 157 -0.04 -3.55 13.10
CA PHE A 157 0.26 -4.05 14.44
C PHE A 157 0.72 -5.51 14.39
N GLY A 158 -0.04 -6.39 13.74
CA GLY A 158 0.30 -7.80 13.66
C GLY A 158 1.60 -8.05 12.89
N ARG A 159 1.87 -7.30 11.81
CA ARG A 159 3.14 -7.41 11.08
C ARG A 159 4.35 -7.05 11.96
N ARG A 160 4.29 -5.93 12.70
CA ARG A 160 5.39 -5.51 13.59
C ARG A 160 5.53 -6.45 14.79
N PHE A 161 4.41 -6.95 15.33
CA PHE A 161 4.42 -7.97 16.38
C PHE A 161 5.15 -9.24 15.93
N ARG A 162 4.75 -9.82 14.79
CA ARG A 162 5.32 -11.08 14.30
C ARG A 162 6.81 -10.98 13.93
N ARG A 163 7.27 -9.84 13.43
CA ARG A 163 8.66 -9.72 12.97
C ARG A 163 9.64 -9.32 14.06
N ASN A 164 9.25 -8.40 14.92
CA ASN A 164 10.20 -7.73 15.83
C ASN A 164 9.84 -7.96 17.30
N TYR A 165 8.58 -7.73 17.68
CA TYR A 165 8.21 -7.64 19.09
C TYR A 165 7.90 -8.99 19.75
N MET A 166 7.53 -10.03 19.01
CA MET A 166 7.20 -11.34 19.59
C MET A 166 8.30 -11.88 20.50
N TRP A 167 9.56 -11.64 20.15
CA TRP A 167 10.72 -12.06 20.94
C TRP A 167 10.91 -11.22 22.19
N ILE A 168 10.67 -9.91 22.11
CA ILE A 168 10.73 -9.01 23.26
C ILE A 168 9.66 -9.43 24.29
N PHE A 169 8.42 -9.67 23.84
CA PHE A 169 7.34 -10.13 24.71
C PHE A 169 7.62 -11.52 25.30
N PHE A 170 8.17 -12.44 24.52
CA PHE A 170 8.55 -13.76 25.02
C PHE A 170 9.61 -13.66 26.13
N ILE A 171 10.66 -12.85 25.93
CA ILE A 171 11.71 -12.64 26.92
C ILE A 171 11.15 -11.96 28.18
N LEU A 172 10.29 -10.94 28.04
CA LEU A 172 9.64 -10.28 29.18
C LEU A 172 8.74 -11.24 29.97
N ALA A 173 7.95 -12.08 29.29
CA ALA A 173 7.12 -13.08 29.94
C ALA A 173 7.96 -14.12 30.69
N ALA A 174 9.03 -14.62 30.08
CA ALA A 174 9.96 -15.55 30.72
C ALA A 174 10.66 -14.91 31.93
N ALA A 175 11.12 -13.66 31.81
CA ALA A 175 11.74 -12.92 32.90
C ALA A 175 10.77 -12.65 34.05
N TRP A 176 9.50 -12.36 33.75
CA TRP A 176 8.46 -12.20 34.76
C TRP A 176 8.20 -13.50 35.53
N VAL A 177 8.04 -14.62 34.83
CA VAL A 177 7.88 -15.96 35.46
C VAL A 177 9.08 -16.28 36.33
N LEU A 178 10.30 -16.08 35.80
CA LEU A 178 11.54 -16.32 36.53
C LEU A 178 11.62 -15.47 37.81
N LYS A 179 11.38 -14.16 37.72
CA LYS A 179 11.43 -13.27 38.88
C LYS A 179 10.32 -13.59 39.89
N SER A 180 9.10 -13.88 39.44
CA SER A 180 8.00 -14.28 40.32
C SER A 180 8.27 -15.60 41.04
N PHE A 181 9.02 -16.52 40.41
CA PHE A 181 9.44 -17.78 41.03
C PHE A 181 10.54 -17.59 42.07
N LEU A 182 11.49 -16.67 41.82
CA LEU A 182 12.64 -16.43 42.69
C LEU A 182 12.34 -15.46 43.86
N HIS A 183 11.27 -14.67 43.80
CA HIS A 183 11.01 -13.59 44.74
C HIS A 183 10.12 -14.01 45.93
N PRO A 184 10.49 -13.69 47.19
CA PRO A 184 11.82 -13.27 47.68
C PRO A 184 12.79 -14.45 47.86
N VAL A 185 12.25 -15.67 47.93
CA VAL A 185 12.99 -16.94 47.94
C VAL A 185 12.38 -17.87 46.87
N PRO A 186 13.10 -18.88 46.34
CA PRO A 186 12.54 -19.80 45.35
C PRO A 186 11.26 -20.49 45.84
N ALA A 187 10.20 -20.49 45.04
CA ALA A 187 8.96 -21.20 45.36
C ALA A 187 9.17 -22.71 45.29
N ILE A 188 8.64 -23.44 46.28
CA ILE A 188 8.74 -24.91 46.35
C ILE A 188 7.48 -25.62 45.85
N SER A 189 6.38 -24.87 45.66
CA SER A 189 5.10 -25.40 45.15
C SER A 189 4.43 -24.45 44.16
N LEU A 190 3.55 -25.00 43.31
CA LEU A 190 2.79 -24.22 42.34
C LEU A 190 1.79 -23.27 43.02
N THR A 191 1.19 -23.70 44.14
CA THR A 191 0.28 -22.88 44.96
C THR A 191 1.00 -21.66 45.53
N GLU A 192 2.20 -21.85 46.06
CA GLU A 192 3.01 -20.75 46.59
C GLU A 192 3.46 -19.79 45.49
N PHE A 193 3.81 -20.29 44.30
CA PHE A 193 4.07 -19.45 43.13
C PHE A 193 2.84 -18.58 42.77
N ILE A 194 1.66 -19.19 42.70
CA ILE A 194 0.41 -18.49 42.38
C ILE A 194 0.08 -17.42 43.42
N GLU A 195 0.22 -17.71 44.72
CA GLU A 195 -0.02 -16.72 45.78
C GLU A 195 0.97 -15.55 45.70
N ARG A 196 2.24 -15.83 45.39
CA ARG A 196 3.30 -14.83 45.30
C ARG A 196 3.25 -13.96 44.04
N SER A 197 2.57 -14.40 42.99
CA SER A 197 2.30 -13.59 41.79
C SER A 197 1.27 -12.46 42.02
N ALA A 198 0.80 -12.25 43.26
CA ALA A 198 -0.15 -11.20 43.62
C ALA A 198 0.47 -9.79 43.54
N LEU A 199 -0.18 -8.90 42.79
CA LEU A 199 0.24 -7.50 42.66
C LEU A 199 -0.70 -6.59 43.45
N GLY A 200 -0.27 -6.15 44.64
CA GLY A 200 -1.07 -5.30 45.51
C GLY A 200 -2.40 -5.96 45.89
N PRO A 201 -3.57 -5.35 45.58
CA PRO A 201 -4.87 -5.94 45.90
C PRO A 201 -5.28 -7.08 44.94
N VAL A 202 -4.54 -7.30 43.85
CA VAL A 202 -4.89 -8.29 42.83
C VAL A 202 -4.31 -9.66 43.23
N PRO A 203 -5.16 -10.69 43.44
CA PRO A 203 -4.70 -12.04 43.75
C PRO A 203 -3.82 -12.60 42.62
N GLY A 204 -2.80 -13.40 42.96
CA GLY A 204 -1.82 -13.83 41.97
C GLY A 204 -2.36 -14.80 40.92
N TRP A 205 -3.40 -15.60 41.22
CA TRP A 205 -4.12 -16.37 40.19
C TRP A 205 -4.76 -15.45 39.15
N ALA A 206 -5.34 -14.33 39.57
CA ALA A 206 -5.96 -13.35 38.68
C ALA A 206 -4.89 -12.64 37.84
N MET A 207 -3.73 -12.37 38.42
CA MET A 207 -2.58 -11.80 37.71
C MET A 207 -2.07 -12.75 36.61
N LEU A 208 -1.94 -14.04 36.91
CA LEU A 208 -1.53 -15.05 35.92
C LEU A 208 -2.54 -15.17 34.77
N VAL A 209 -3.83 -15.23 35.10
CA VAL A 209 -4.90 -15.26 34.09
C VAL A 209 -4.88 -13.99 33.23
N ALA A 210 -4.74 -12.81 33.84
CA ALA A 210 -4.64 -11.56 33.11
C ALA A 210 -3.43 -11.53 32.17
N GLY A 211 -2.27 -12.01 32.63
CA GLY A 211 -1.06 -12.14 31.82
C GLY A 211 -1.24 -13.10 30.64
N LEU A 212 -1.90 -14.24 30.85
CA LEU A 212 -2.21 -15.21 29.78
C LEU A 212 -3.20 -14.63 28.76
N ILE A 213 -4.27 -13.97 29.22
CA ILE A 213 -5.24 -13.31 28.35
C ILE A 213 -4.55 -12.21 27.53
N TYR A 214 -3.69 -11.42 28.18
CA TYR A 214 -2.97 -10.33 27.54
C TYR A 214 -2.04 -10.83 26.43
N ASN A 215 -1.15 -11.78 26.74
CA ASN A 215 -0.23 -12.34 25.76
C ASN A 215 -0.97 -13.14 24.69
N GLY A 216 -2.03 -13.86 25.07
CA GLY A 216 -2.92 -14.57 24.16
C GLY A 216 -3.60 -13.62 23.18
N ALA A 217 -4.11 -12.47 23.64
CA ALA A 217 -4.72 -11.46 22.78
C ALA A 217 -3.68 -10.85 21.80
N LEU A 218 -2.47 -10.55 22.27
CA LEU A 218 -1.37 -10.09 21.40
C LEU A 218 -1.04 -11.14 20.33
N PHE A 219 -0.98 -12.42 20.71
CA PHE A 219 -0.72 -13.51 19.77
C PHE A 219 -1.86 -13.70 18.78
N LEU A 220 -3.13 -13.66 19.24
CA LEU A 220 -4.30 -13.79 18.38
C LEU A 220 -4.41 -12.64 17.37
N ILE A 221 -4.22 -11.39 17.80
CA ILE A 221 -4.17 -10.23 16.89
C ILE A 221 -2.95 -10.36 15.97
N GLY A 222 -1.83 -10.76 16.55
CA GLY A 222 -0.56 -11.01 15.88
C GLY A 222 -0.69 -11.99 14.73
N PHE A 223 -1.35 -13.13 14.89
CA PHE A 223 -1.44 -14.16 13.85
C PHE A 223 -2.76 -14.14 13.06
N GLY A 224 -3.86 -13.69 13.66
CA GLY A 224 -5.15 -13.51 12.98
C GLY A 224 -5.10 -12.48 11.84
N THR A 225 -4.14 -11.56 11.88
CA THR A 225 -3.89 -10.57 10.81
C THR A 225 -2.86 -11.03 9.79
N ALA A 226 -2.40 -12.29 9.84
CA ALA A 226 -1.39 -12.80 8.90
C ALA A 226 -1.91 -12.93 7.46
N GLY A 227 -3.21 -13.23 7.29
CA GLY A 227 -3.86 -13.32 5.98
C GLY A 227 -4.25 -11.98 5.36
N LEU A 228 -4.10 -10.86 6.09
CA LEU A 228 -4.35 -9.52 5.54
C LEU A 228 -3.12 -9.13 4.70
N SER A 229 -3.26 -9.20 3.36
CA SER A 229 -2.15 -8.97 2.43
C SER A 229 -2.39 -7.75 1.53
N GLN A 230 -2.60 -6.56 2.11
CA GLN A 230 -2.70 -5.32 1.33
C GLN A 230 -1.35 -4.61 1.13
N ALA A 231 -0.29 -5.02 1.84
CA ALA A 231 1.04 -4.43 1.68
C ALA A 231 1.70 -4.83 0.35
N THR A 232 1.89 -3.84 -0.53
CA THR A 232 2.48 -3.98 -1.87
C THR A 232 3.91 -3.40 -1.92
N GLY A 233 4.36 -2.73 -0.85
CA GLY A 233 5.58 -1.92 -0.81
C GLY A 233 6.87 -2.64 -0.40
N GLU A 234 6.81 -3.84 0.17
CA GLU A 234 7.99 -4.64 0.49
C GLU A 234 8.27 -5.68 -0.60
N VAL A 235 9.55 -5.80 -1.00
CA VAL A 235 10.07 -7.02 -1.63
C VAL A 235 10.13 -8.07 -0.53
N LEU A 236 8.98 -8.66 -0.20
CA LEU A 236 8.94 -9.85 0.61
C LEU A 236 9.65 -10.95 -0.17
N PRO A 237 10.71 -11.60 0.35
CA PRO A 237 10.90 -13.00 -0.03
C PRO A 237 9.55 -13.67 0.28
N LYS A 238 8.93 -14.31 -0.71
CA LYS A 238 7.74 -15.15 -0.50
C LYS A 238 8.17 -16.28 0.43
N TRP A 239 8.11 -16.03 1.74
CA TRP A 239 8.53 -16.93 2.82
C TRP A 239 10.01 -17.36 2.82
N GLY A 240 10.67 -17.17 3.97
CA GLY A 240 11.68 -18.11 4.48
C GLY A 240 13.14 -17.95 4.05
N GLU A 241 13.90 -17.12 4.76
CA GLU A 241 15.32 -17.39 5.04
C GLU A 241 15.65 -17.07 6.52
N PHE A 242 15.14 -17.90 7.42
CA PHE A 242 15.75 -18.13 8.73
C PHE A 242 15.84 -19.65 8.93
N PRO A 243 17.00 -20.29 8.70
CA PRO A 243 17.15 -21.74 8.64
C PRO A 243 16.70 -22.51 9.89
N ILE A 244 16.63 -21.85 11.05
CA ILE A 244 16.43 -22.52 12.35
C ILE A 244 14.93 -22.69 12.67
N LEU A 245 14.06 -21.78 12.24
CA LEU A 245 12.66 -21.75 12.67
C LEU A 245 11.70 -22.42 11.68
N SER A 246 12.05 -22.51 10.40
CA SER A 246 11.18 -23.11 9.37
C SER A 246 10.73 -24.54 9.71
N ASN A 247 11.60 -25.32 10.36
CA ASN A 247 11.31 -26.70 10.75
C ASN A 247 10.34 -26.81 11.94
N LEU A 248 10.34 -25.82 12.85
CA LEU A 248 9.41 -25.78 13.98
C LEU A 248 7.98 -25.43 13.53
N TRP A 249 7.84 -24.50 12.58
CA TRP A 249 6.52 -24.12 12.05
C TRP A 249 5.92 -25.20 11.15
N ARG A 250 6.75 -25.86 10.32
CA ARG A 250 6.32 -26.97 9.47
C ARG A 250 5.87 -28.20 10.26
N ALA A 251 6.35 -28.37 11.50
CA ALA A 251 5.91 -29.43 12.41
C ALA A 251 4.56 -29.12 13.10
N MET A 252 4.17 -27.85 13.18
CA MET A 252 2.88 -27.42 13.76
C MET A 252 1.76 -27.32 12.72
N GLU A 253 2.06 -27.25 11.42
CA GLU A 253 1.07 -27.31 10.35
C GLU A 253 0.79 -28.77 9.96
N VAL A 254 -0.13 -29.38 10.71
CA VAL A 254 -0.71 -30.68 10.35
C VAL A 254 -1.77 -30.49 9.26
N SER A 255 -1.42 -31.01 8.07
CA SER A 255 -2.29 -31.66 7.07
C SER A 255 -3.41 -30.83 6.42
N GLU A 256 -3.07 -30.15 5.32
CA GLU A 256 -3.87 -30.29 4.10
C GLU A 256 -2.96 -30.75 2.96
N THR A 257 -3.18 -31.99 2.56
CA THR A 257 -2.53 -32.66 1.43
C THR A 257 -3.07 -32.08 0.13
N ILE A 258 -2.26 -31.32 -0.62
CA ILE A 258 -2.52 -31.14 -2.05
C ILE A 258 -1.24 -31.45 -2.84
N SER A 259 -1.43 -32.46 -3.67
CA SER A 259 -0.56 -33.05 -4.67
C SER A 259 -0.08 -32.04 -5.72
N GLU A 260 1.13 -32.35 -6.20
CA GLU A 260 1.93 -31.83 -7.28
C GLU A 260 1.23 -31.21 -8.51
N THR A 261 2.06 -30.46 -9.24
CA THR A 261 2.00 -30.16 -10.69
C THR A 261 1.24 -28.90 -11.10
N ARG A 262 1.99 -27.81 -11.36
CA ARG A 262 2.05 -27.14 -12.69
C ARG A 262 2.71 -25.75 -12.63
N SER A 263 3.61 -25.57 -13.60
CA SER A 263 4.00 -24.32 -14.27
C SER A 263 4.51 -23.14 -13.42
N SER A 264 5.81 -22.95 -13.52
CA SER A 264 6.48 -21.67 -13.80
C SER A 264 5.65 -20.76 -14.72
N THR A 265 4.70 -19.99 -14.17
CA THR A 265 4.09 -18.76 -14.76
C THR A 265 3.08 -18.13 -13.80
N ARG A 266 3.51 -17.64 -12.63
CA ARG A 266 2.69 -16.70 -11.84
C ARG A 266 3.57 -15.62 -11.19
N ALA A 267 4.16 -14.81 -12.07
CA ALA A 267 4.80 -13.55 -11.73
C ALA A 267 3.92 -12.36 -12.11
N SER A 268 2.60 -12.40 -11.92
CA SER A 268 1.74 -11.21 -12.03
C SER A 268 0.31 -11.51 -11.56
N GLN A 269 0.11 -11.76 -10.27
CA GLN A 269 -1.23 -11.61 -9.70
C GLN A 269 -1.08 -10.72 -8.48
N ARG A 270 -0.98 -9.42 -8.77
CA ARG A 270 -1.23 -8.37 -7.80
C ARG A 270 -2.76 -8.19 -7.78
N PRO A 271 -3.43 -8.12 -6.62
CA PRO A 271 -4.77 -7.56 -6.59
C PRO A 271 -4.62 -6.08 -6.95
N GLY A 272 -4.84 -5.75 -8.22
CA GLY A 272 -4.94 -4.35 -8.65
C GLY A 272 -6.02 -3.70 -7.81
N ARG A 273 -5.70 -2.63 -7.09
CA ARG A 273 -6.71 -1.78 -6.46
C ARG A 273 -7.66 -1.39 -7.58
N LYS A 274 -8.91 -1.89 -7.52
CA LYS A 274 -9.91 -1.68 -8.56
C LYS A 274 -10.05 -0.17 -8.73
N ARG A 275 -9.66 0.34 -9.89
CA ARG A 275 -9.84 1.74 -10.27
C ARG A 275 -11.31 2.06 -10.06
N GLN A 276 -11.62 3.18 -9.41
CA GLN A 276 -13.00 3.61 -9.32
C GLN A 276 -13.48 3.96 -10.73
N GLN A 277 -14.38 3.13 -11.24
CA GLN A 277 -14.95 3.25 -12.57
C GLN A 277 -16.30 3.96 -12.46
N LEU A 278 -16.56 4.84 -13.43
CA LEU A 278 -17.76 5.65 -13.49
C LEU A 278 -18.44 5.40 -14.84
N LEU A 279 -19.76 5.26 -14.78
CA LEU A 279 -20.62 5.39 -15.94
C LEU A 279 -21.08 6.84 -16.02
N ALA A 280 -20.79 7.52 -17.11
CA ALA A 280 -21.28 8.86 -17.38
C ALA A 280 -22.33 8.81 -18.50
N LEU A 281 -23.45 9.48 -18.27
CA LEU A 281 -24.48 9.76 -19.27
C LEU A 281 -24.45 11.24 -19.58
N VAL A 282 -24.14 11.59 -20.82
CA VAL A 282 -24.08 12.97 -21.29
C VAL A 282 -25.34 13.29 -22.09
N ILE A 283 -26.08 14.29 -21.64
CA ILE A 283 -27.27 14.80 -22.30
C ILE A 283 -26.90 16.16 -22.89
N SER A 284 -26.97 16.28 -24.21
CA SER A 284 -26.58 17.49 -24.96
C SER A 284 -27.55 17.76 -26.11
N ALA A 285 -27.63 19.02 -26.54
CA ALA A 285 -28.32 19.39 -27.79
C ALA A 285 -27.50 19.05 -29.05
N ARG A 286 -26.19 18.81 -28.91
CA ARG A 286 -25.24 18.52 -29.99
C ARG A 286 -24.47 17.22 -29.72
N PRO A 287 -25.16 16.05 -29.67
CA PRO A 287 -24.56 14.79 -29.28
C PRO A 287 -23.46 14.30 -30.24
N GLN A 288 -23.57 14.58 -31.54
CA GLN A 288 -22.57 14.15 -32.53
C GLN A 288 -21.22 14.86 -32.33
N GLU A 289 -21.22 16.19 -32.19
CA GLU A 289 -20.00 16.97 -31.94
C GLU A 289 -19.29 16.54 -30.65
N VAL A 290 -20.07 16.27 -29.59
CA VAL A 290 -19.54 15.78 -28.31
C VAL A 290 -18.95 14.37 -28.47
N ALA A 291 -19.65 13.47 -29.17
CA ALA A 291 -19.17 12.11 -29.41
C ALA A 291 -17.85 12.09 -30.21
N ASP A 292 -17.74 12.92 -31.25
CA ASP A 292 -16.53 13.02 -32.08
C ASP A 292 -15.34 13.54 -31.27
N SER A 293 -15.54 14.56 -30.44
CA SER A 293 -14.50 15.06 -29.52
C SER A 293 -14.07 13.99 -28.52
N ILE A 294 -15.00 13.23 -27.95
CA ILE A 294 -14.68 12.14 -27.02
C ILE A 294 -13.86 11.04 -27.72
N LEU A 295 -14.27 10.62 -28.92
CA LEU A 295 -13.56 9.60 -29.70
C LEU A 295 -12.14 10.05 -30.08
N LYS A 296 -11.98 11.32 -30.45
CA LYS A 296 -10.70 11.87 -30.91
C LYS A 296 -9.74 12.19 -29.76
N GLU A 297 -10.22 12.87 -28.73
CA GLU A 297 -9.37 13.45 -27.67
C GLU A 297 -9.27 12.54 -26.44
N LEU A 298 -10.38 11.90 -26.03
CA LEU A 298 -10.40 10.98 -24.89
C LEU A 298 -10.08 9.54 -25.30
N LYS A 299 -10.15 9.22 -26.61
CA LYS A 299 -9.92 7.87 -27.17
C LYS A 299 -10.77 6.79 -26.50
N ARG A 300 -11.97 7.16 -26.06
CA ARG A 300 -12.91 6.28 -25.34
C ARG A 300 -14.09 5.94 -26.23
N GLY A 301 -14.54 4.68 -26.18
CA GLY A 301 -15.77 4.27 -26.84
C GLY A 301 -16.98 4.97 -26.22
N VAL A 302 -17.88 5.46 -27.05
CA VAL A 302 -19.13 6.11 -26.65
C VAL A 302 -20.29 5.44 -27.38
N THR A 303 -21.39 5.20 -26.67
CA THR A 303 -22.61 4.59 -27.23
C THR A 303 -23.74 5.60 -27.20
N ALA A 304 -24.45 5.78 -28.32
CA ALA A 304 -25.67 6.57 -28.35
C ALA A 304 -26.86 5.73 -27.86
N LEU A 305 -27.56 6.24 -26.85
CA LEU A 305 -28.84 5.71 -26.39
C LEU A 305 -29.94 6.62 -26.92
N HIS A 306 -30.74 6.11 -27.86
CA HIS A 306 -31.89 6.84 -28.39
C HIS A 306 -33.00 6.92 -27.34
N GLY A 307 -33.49 8.12 -27.05
CA GLY A 307 -34.60 8.31 -26.13
C GLY A 307 -35.42 9.55 -26.45
N LYS A 308 -36.62 9.61 -25.89
CA LYS A 308 -37.52 10.75 -26.06
C LYS A 308 -37.52 11.62 -24.82
N GLY A 309 -37.07 12.87 -24.95
CA GLY A 309 -37.13 13.84 -23.88
C GLY A 309 -38.59 14.20 -23.57
N MET A 310 -39.11 13.79 -22.43
CA MET A 310 -40.54 13.97 -22.11
C MET A 310 -40.97 15.43 -21.93
N TYR A 311 -40.04 16.31 -21.55
CA TYR A 311 -40.30 17.75 -21.44
C TYR A 311 -40.45 18.41 -22.82
N ALA A 312 -39.48 18.21 -23.71
CA ALA A 312 -39.48 18.79 -25.05
C ALA A 312 -40.29 17.98 -26.09
N ARG A 313 -40.71 16.75 -25.73
CA ARG A 313 -41.32 15.73 -26.61
C ARG A 313 -40.53 15.43 -27.89
N GLN A 314 -39.21 15.60 -27.85
CA GLN A 314 -38.30 15.39 -28.97
C GLN A 314 -37.43 14.15 -28.74
N GLU A 315 -37.16 13.42 -29.82
CA GLU A 315 -36.12 12.38 -29.83
C GLU A 315 -34.76 13.05 -29.61
N ARG A 316 -33.95 12.46 -28.73
CA ARG A 316 -32.60 12.92 -28.39
C ARG A 316 -31.70 11.72 -28.11
N ASP A 317 -30.44 11.87 -28.49
CA ASP A 317 -29.42 10.87 -28.20
C ASP A 317 -28.74 11.22 -26.87
N VAL A 318 -28.72 10.26 -25.96
CA VAL A 318 -27.96 10.32 -24.71
C VAL A 318 -26.67 9.54 -24.92
N LEU A 319 -25.52 10.18 -24.70
CA LEU A 319 -24.24 9.52 -24.86
C LEU A 319 -23.88 8.77 -23.58
N MET A 320 -23.73 7.47 -23.67
CA MET A 320 -23.26 6.61 -22.59
C MET A 320 -21.78 6.32 -22.76
N ILE A 321 -21.00 6.62 -21.73
CA ILE A 321 -19.55 6.41 -21.72
C ILE A 321 -19.08 5.86 -20.38
N ALA A 322 -18.26 4.82 -20.45
CA ALA A 322 -17.51 4.32 -19.32
C ALA A 322 -16.18 5.08 -19.23
N VAL A 323 -15.88 5.63 -18.05
CA VAL A 323 -14.66 6.39 -17.77
C VAL A 323 -14.14 6.08 -16.38
N THR A 324 -12.86 6.34 -16.16
CA THR A 324 -12.24 6.34 -14.83
C THR A 324 -12.47 7.69 -14.12
N VAL A 325 -12.24 7.73 -12.80
CA VAL A 325 -12.27 8.99 -12.04
C VAL A 325 -11.27 10.01 -12.60
N THR A 326 -10.13 9.58 -13.14
CA THR A 326 -9.11 10.47 -13.68
C THR A 326 -9.46 11.05 -15.06
N GLU A 327 -10.24 10.35 -15.88
CA GLU A 327 -10.72 10.83 -17.19
C GLU A 327 -11.87 11.86 -17.03
N MET A 328 -12.52 11.92 -15.86
CA MET A 328 -13.70 12.76 -15.61
C MET A 328 -13.50 14.27 -15.82
N PRO A 329 -12.38 14.89 -15.38
CA PRO A 329 -12.14 16.32 -15.64
C PRO A 329 -12.01 16.63 -17.13
N GLN A 330 -11.38 15.74 -17.90
CA GLN A 330 -11.22 15.91 -19.35
C GLN A 330 -12.56 15.76 -20.05
N LEU A 331 -13.37 14.76 -19.70
CA LEU A 331 -14.73 14.61 -20.22
C LEU A 331 -15.58 15.88 -19.95
N LYS A 332 -15.54 16.42 -18.73
CA LYS A 332 -16.24 17.67 -18.38
C LYS A 332 -15.79 18.85 -19.24
N ALA A 333 -14.48 18.96 -19.49
CA ALA A 333 -13.93 20.03 -20.33
C ALA A 333 -14.40 19.92 -21.78
N LEU A 334 -14.36 18.71 -22.36
CA LEU A 334 -14.82 18.44 -23.73
C LEU A 334 -16.31 18.74 -23.90
N VAL A 335 -17.14 18.21 -22.99
CA VAL A 335 -18.59 18.43 -23.02
C VAL A 335 -18.91 19.92 -22.91
N LYS A 336 -18.27 20.64 -21.98
CA LYS A 336 -18.48 22.08 -21.79
C LYS A 336 -18.01 22.93 -22.97
N ALA A 337 -16.90 22.53 -23.61
CA ALA A 337 -16.37 23.22 -24.78
C ALA A 337 -17.32 23.11 -25.97
N GLN A 338 -17.89 21.92 -26.19
CA GLN A 338 -18.84 21.73 -27.26
C GLN A 338 -20.21 22.30 -26.91
N ASP A 339 -20.82 21.89 -25.79
CA ASP A 339 -22.15 22.33 -25.39
C ASP A 339 -22.17 22.82 -23.92
N PRO A 340 -22.11 24.15 -23.69
CA PRO A 340 -22.18 24.73 -22.36
C PRO A 340 -23.47 24.43 -21.58
N ASN A 341 -24.55 24.08 -22.28
CA ASN A 341 -25.85 23.76 -21.68
C ASN A 341 -26.05 22.25 -21.47
N ALA A 342 -25.07 21.42 -21.84
CA ALA A 342 -25.12 19.98 -21.59
C ALA A 342 -24.96 19.68 -20.10
N PHE A 343 -25.51 18.55 -19.66
CA PHE A 343 -25.31 18.05 -18.32
C PHE A 343 -24.90 16.58 -18.33
N ILE A 344 -24.16 16.20 -17.30
CA ILE A 344 -23.56 14.87 -17.16
C ILE A 344 -24.11 14.22 -15.89
N ILE A 345 -24.71 13.05 -16.02
CA ILE A 345 -25.08 12.20 -14.89
C ILE A 345 -23.95 11.20 -14.68
N VAL A 346 -23.46 11.08 -13.45
CA VAL A 346 -22.37 10.17 -13.10
C VAL A 346 -22.92 9.11 -12.15
N ALA A 347 -22.78 7.84 -12.50
CA ALA A 347 -23.12 6.70 -11.68
C ALA A 347 -21.86 5.87 -11.38
N PRO A 348 -21.64 5.44 -10.13
CA PRO A 348 -20.53 4.53 -9.81
C PRO A 348 -20.78 3.18 -10.48
N ALA A 349 -19.77 2.62 -11.13
CA ALA A 349 -19.80 1.26 -11.65
C ALA A 349 -19.08 0.33 -10.69
N GLN A 350 -19.68 -0.84 -10.39
CA GLN A 350 -19.01 -1.85 -9.56
C GLN A 350 -17.82 -2.48 -10.31
N GLU A 351 -18.01 -2.76 -11.60
CA GLU A 351 -17.00 -3.36 -12.47
C GLU A 351 -17.35 -3.09 -13.94
N ILE A 352 -16.34 -2.74 -14.74
CA ILE A 352 -16.39 -2.53 -16.18
C ILE A 352 -15.27 -3.39 -16.78
N LEU A 353 -15.67 -4.34 -17.61
CA LEU A 353 -14.77 -5.29 -18.28
C LEU A 353 -14.78 -5.03 -19.78
N GLY A 354 -13.61 -5.10 -20.41
CA GLY A 354 -13.45 -4.92 -21.85
C GLY A 354 -12.23 -4.09 -22.22
N ARG A 355 -12.06 -3.86 -23.53
CA ARG A 355 -10.91 -3.15 -24.09
C ARG A 355 -10.81 -1.73 -23.53
N GLY A 356 -9.66 -1.41 -22.92
CA GLY A 356 -9.43 -0.14 -22.22
C GLY A 356 -9.72 -0.21 -20.71
N PHE A 357 -10.28 -1.30 -20.21
CA PHE A 357 -10.49 -1.62 -18.79
C PHE A 357 -9.89 -3.01 -18.47
N GLN A 358 -10.35 -3.66 -17.41
CA GLN A 358 -9.97 -5.04 -17.08
C GLN A 358 -10.44 -6.01 -18.16
N SER A 359 -9.66 -7.07 -18.42
CA SER A 359 -9.97 -8.07 -19.44
C SER A 359 -11.22 -8.87 -19.06
N LEU A 360 -11.98 -9.34 -20.05
CA LEU A 360 -13.12 -10.27 -19.85
C LEU A 360 -12.68 -11.69 -19.47
N ASN A 361 -11.40 -12.04 -19.66
CA ASN A 361 -10.87 -13.40 -19.53
C ASN A 361 -10.11 -13.66 -18.22
N GLU A 362 -10.37 -12.89 -17.16
CA GLU A 362 -9.84 -13.20 -15.81
C GLU A 362 -10.69 -14.22 -15.06
#